data_AF-A0A2W7RE20-F1
#
_entry.id   AF-A0A2W7RE20-F1
#
_cell.length_a   1.000
_cell.length_b   1.000
_cell.length_c   1.000
_cell.angle_alpha   90.00
_cell.angle_beta   90.00
_cell.angle_gamma   90.00
#
_symmetry.space_group_name_H-M   'P 1'
#
loop_
_entity.id
_entity.type
_entity.pdbx_description
1 polymer ?
#
loop_
_entity_poly.entity_id
_entity_poly.type
_entity_poly.pdbx_seq_one_letter_code
_entity_poly.pdbx_strand_id
1 'polypeptide(L)'
;MLTQESGEIARLLSYVALLAISVSMFLEARTIPTSRFEALGAGAFPMLVHGLLSLLLISAIVGAIRRIPADAYARFASQFVLWVQARRLVLFLFLCLIVYVAAMPVVGYPITTLVFLLVLLLTLSPRTKTAVALSVVLALVFSYGLNWLFAEVFNVFLPRGR
;
A
#
# COMPACT_ATOMS: atom_id res chain seq x y z
N MET A 1 19.86 -20.57 -8.80
CA MET A 1 19.90 -20.93 -7.37
C MET A 1 19.72 -19.72 -6.46
N LEU A 2 20.55 -18.66 -6.54
CA LEU A 2 20.44 -17.48 -5.65
C LEU A 2 19.09 -16.74 -5.64
N THR A 3 18.41 -16.64 -6.78
CA THR A 3 17.08 -16.01 -6.89
C THR A 3 15.95 -16.88 -6.34
N GLN A 4 16.17 -18.19 -6.21
CA GLN A 4 15.16 -19.15 -5.78
C GLN A 4 14.95 -19.10 -4.26
N GLU A 5 16.03 -18.96 -3.48
CA GLU A 5 15.96 -18.87 -2.01
C GLU A 5 15.30 -17.58 -1.53
N SER A 6 15.61 -16.44 -2.15
CA SER A 6 14.94 -15.16 -1.83
C SER A 6 13.45 -15.19 -2.14
N GLY A 7 13.06 -15.93 -3.19
CA GLY A 7 11.65 -16.19 -3.51
C GLY A 7 10.95 -17.04 -2.46
N GLU A 8 11.64 -17.99 -1.84
CA GLU A 8 11.08 -18.82 -0.76
C GLU A 8 10.83 -18.03 0.53
N ILE A 9 11.75 -17.15 0.90
CA ILE A 9 11.58 -16.26 2.07
C ILE A 9 10.47 -15.24 1.82
N ALA A 10 10.42 -14.64 0.62
CA ALA A 10 9.31 -13.76 0.25
C ALA A 10 7.96 -14.49 0.31
N ARG A 11 7.90 -15.75 -0.15
CA ARG A 11 6.71 -16.59 -0.07
C ARG A 11 6.34 -16.92 1.37
N LEU A 12 7.30 -17.20 2.24
CA LEU A 12 7.08 -17.40 3.68
C LEU A 12 6.46 -16.14 4.31
N LEU A 13 7.01 -14.95 4.02
CA LEU A 13 6.45 -13.68 4.48
C LEU A 13 5.00 -13.49 4.00
N SER A 14 4.72 -13.83 2.74
CA SER A 14 3.35 -13.80 2.20
C SER A 14 2.43 -14.77 2.95
N TYR A 15 2.87 -15.99 3.29
CA TYR A 15 2.05 -16.91 4.08
C TYR A 15 1.72 -16.37 5.47
N VAL A 16 2.70 -15.73 6.14
CA VAL A 16 2.50 -15.11 7.44
C VAL A 16 1.50 -13.95 7.34
N ALA A 17 1.64 -13.08 6.35
CA ALA A 17 0.72 -11.97 6.13
C ALA A 17 -0.71 -12.44 5.81
N LEU A 18 -0.85 -13.42 4.92
CA LEU A 18 -2.14 -14.02 4.58
C LEU A 18 -2.78 -14.73 5.77
N LEU A 19 -1.97 -15.36 6.64
CA LEU A 19 -2.48 -15.99 7.86
C LEU A 19 -3.04 -14.94 8.81
N ALA A 20 -2.33 -13.83 9.03
CA ALA A 20 -2.80 -12.73 9.85
C ALA A 20 -4.15 -12.19 9.35
N ILE A 21 -4.25 -11.92 8.04
CA ILE A 21 -5.50 -11.45 7.41
C ILE A 21 -6.62 -12.48 7.57
N SER A 22 -6.34 -13.76 7.29
CA SER A 22 -7.34 -14.82 7.38
C SER A 22 -7.85 -15.01 8.80
N VAL A 23 -6.96 -14.95 9.80
CA VAL A 23 -7.34 -15.01 11.21
C VAL A 23 -8.18 -13.79 11.59
N SER A 24 -7.80 -12.58 11.18
CA SER A 24 -8.61 -11.37 11.41
C SER A 24 -10.01 -11.50 10.80
N MET A 25 -10.12 -11.97 9.55
CA MET A 25 -11.41 -12.19 8.89
C MET A 25 -12.24 -13.29 9.57
N PHE A 26 -11.61 -14.34 10.11
CA PHE A 26 -12.30 -15.33 10.93
C PHE A 26 -12.89 -14.70 12.19
N LEU A 27 -12.15 -13.83 12.86
CA LEU A 27 -12.61 -13.14 14.08
C LEU A 27 -13.76 -12.18 13.76
N GLU A 28 -13.67 -11.42 12.68
CA GLU A 28 -14.76 -10.57 12.19
C GLU A 28 -16.00 -11.39 11.81
N ALA A 29 -15.83 -12.55 11.19
CA ALA A 29 -16.96 -13.42 10.88
C ALA A 29 -17.74 -13.87 12.13
N ARG A 30 -17.09 -13.96 13.31
CA ARG A 30 -17.74 -14.32 14.58
C ARG A 30 -18.62 -13.22 15.14
N THR A 31 -18.43 -11.97 14.73
CA THR A 31 -19.23 -10.84 15.20
C THR A 31 -20.53 -10.69 14.40
N ILE A 32 -20.67 -11.42 13.28
CA ILE A 32 -21.86 -11.39 12.44
C ILE A 32 -23.06 -11.94 13.22
N PRO A 33 -24.12 -11.13 13.40
CA PRO A 33 -25.29 -11.56 14.16
C PRO A 33 -26.00 -12.70 13.44
N THR A 34 -26.40 -13.72 14.20
CA THR A 34 -27.12 -14.87 13.68
C THR A 34 -28.63 -14.65 13.78
N SER A 35 -29.34 -14.89 12.68
CA SER A 35 -30.80 -14.87 12.66
C SER A 35 -31.35 -16.19 13.21
N ARG A 36 -32.43 -16.13 14.00
CA ARG A 36 -33.18 -17.31 14.45
C ARG A 36 -33.77 -18.15 13.31
N PHE A 37 -33.84 -17.60 12.10
CA PHE A 37 -34.36 -18.26 10.91
C PHE A 37 -33.26 -18.91 10.05
N GLU A 38 -31.98 -18.76 10.45
CA GLU A 38 -30.84 -19.32 9.74
C GLU A 38 -30.19 -20.42 10.59
N ALA A 39 -30.14 -21.66 10.08
CA ALA A 39 -29.64 -22.81 10.84
C ALA A 39 -28.15 -22.69 11.26
N LEU A 40 -27.31 -22.06 10.43
CA LEU A 40 -25.88 -21.86 10.72
C LEU A 40 -25.49 -20.37 10.84
N GLY A 41 -26.33 -19.44 10.39
CA GLY A 41 -26.03 -18.01 10.34
C GLY A 41 -25.08 -17.62 9.19
N ALA A 42 -25.19 -16.36 8.74
CA ALA A 42 -24.37 -15.80 7.67
C ALA A 42 -22.83 -15.87 7.89
N GLY A 43 -22.38 -15.92 9.15
CA GLY A 43 -20.95 -16.01 9.49
C GLY A 43 -20.34 -17.41 9.34
N ALA A 44 -21.14 -18.48 9.23
CA ALA A 44 -20.62 -19.85 9.25
C ALA A 44 -19.73 -20.19 8.05
N PHE A 45 -20.12 -19.75 6.84
CA PHE A 45 -19.31 -20.01 5.65
C PHE A 45 -17.97 -19.25 5.67
N PRO A 46 -17.92 -17.93 5.94
CA PRO A 46 -16.65 -17.22 6.15
C PRO A 46 -15.78 -17.85 7.23
N MET A 47 -16.35 -18.27 8.37
CA MET A 47 -15.60 -18.98 9.40
C MET A 47 -14.98 -20.27 8.85
N LEU A 48 -15.75 -21.12 8.18
CA LEU A 48 -15.21 -22.37 7.63
C LEU A 48 -14.06 -22.11 6.64
N VAL A 49 -14.27 -21.19 5.69
CA VAL A 49 -13.27 -20.85 4.67
C VAL A 49 -12.00 -20.31 5.30
N HIS A 50 -12.10 -19.30 6.18
CA HIS A 50 -10.93 -18.68 6.81
C HIS A 50 -10.28 -19.59 7.86
N GLY A 51 -11.04 -20.48 8.49
CA GLY A 51 -10.52 -21.49 9.40
C GLY A 51 -9.66 -22.51 8.67
N LEU A 52 -10.19 -23.09 7.59
CA LEU A 52 -9.46 -24.03 6.74
C LEU A 52 -8.25 -23.36 6.07
N LEU A 53 -8.42 -22.15 5.53
CA LEU A 53 -7.32 -21.39 4.93
C LEU A 53 -6.20 -21.13 5.94
N SER A 54 -6.54 -20.78 7.19
CA SER A 54 -5.56 -20.58 8.26
C SER A 54 -4.79 -21.87 8.56
N LEU A 55 -5.48 -23.02 8.63
CA LEU A 55 -4.82 -24.32 8.81
C LEU A 55 -3.85 -24.65 7.67
N LEU A 56 -4.28 -24.43 6.42
CA LEU A 56 -3.43 -24.63 5.25
C LEU A 56 -2.21 -23.70 5.28
N LEU A 57 -2.38 -22.43 5.62
CA LEU A 57 -1.29 -21.47 5.73
C LEU A 57 -0.30 -21.83 6.86
N ILE A 58 -0.79 -22.28 8.02
CA ILE A 58 0.07 -22.79 9.11
C ILE A 58 0.90 -23.98 8.61
N SER A 59 0.27 -24.94 7.92
CA SER A 59 0.99 -26.08 7.37
C SER A 59 2.06 -25.67 6.35
N ALA A 60 1.76 -24.70 5.48
CA ALA A 60 2.69 -24.16 4.51
C ALA A 60 3.87 -23.41 5.18
N ILE A 61 3.60 -22.64 6.24
CA ILE A 61 4.62 -21.95 7.04
C ILE A 61 5.57 -22.95 7.69
N VAL A 62 5.04 -23.97 8.37
CA VAL A 62 5.86 -25.02 9.00
C VAL A 62 6.70 -25.75 7.95
N GLY A 63 6.10 -26.07 6.80
CA GLY A 63 6.82 -26.69 5.69
C GLY A 63 7.92 -25.81 5.11
N ALA A 64 7.69 -24.51 4.98
CA ALA A 64 8.67 -23.55 4.47
C ALA A 64 9.84 -23.33 5.44
N ILE A 65 9.56 -23.10 6.73
CA ILE A 65 10.60 -22.89 7.75
C ILE A 65 11.55 -24.09 7.85
N ARG A 66 11.04 -25.32 7.71
CA ARG A 66 11.86 -26.54 7.75
C ARG A 66 12.77 -26.71 6.52
N ARG A 67 12.46 -26.07 5.40
CA ARG A 67 13.21 -26.18 4.15
C ARG A 67 14.23 -25.06 3.95
N ILE A 68 13.96 -23.88 4.49
CA ILE A 68 14.81 -22.69 4.33
C ILE A 68 16.01 -22.80 5.28
N PRO A 69 17.25 -22.79 4.77
CA PRO A 69 18.42 -22.87 5.62
C PRO A 69 18.67 -21.53 6.35
N ALA A 70 19.26 -21.58 7.54
CA ALA A 70 19.37 -20.42 8.43
C ALA A 70 20.18 -19.24 7.82
N ASP A 71 21.16 -19.55 7.00
CA ASP A 71 22.00 -18.59 6.27
C ASP A 71 21.24 -17.84 5.16
N ALA A 72 20.15 -18.41 4.63
CA ALA A 72 19.31 -17.76 3.62
C ALA A 72 18.61 -16.50 4.18
N TYR A 73 18.29 -16.44 5.47
CA TYR A 73 17.67 -15.26 6.09
C TYR A 73 18.60 -14.05 6.07
N ALA A 74 19.88 -14.25 6.40
CA ALA A 74 20.89 -13.17 6.35
C ALA A 74 21.12 -12.68 4.91
N ARG A 75 21.13 -13.61 3.94
CA ARG A 75 21.22 -13.27 2.50
C ARG A 75 19.99 -12.50 2.01
N PHE A 76 18.79 -12.88 2.45
CA PHE A 76 17.57 -12.16 2.09
C PHE A 76 17.59 -10.73 2.63
N ALA A 77 18.03 -10.54 3.88
CA ALA A 77 18.13 -9.20 4.46
C ALA A 77 19.05 -8.27 3.64
N SER A 78 20.23 -8.75 3.23
CA SER A 78 21.14 -7.95 2.39
C SER A 78 20.56 -7.66 1.00
N GLN A 79 19.94 -8.65 0.36
CA GLN A 79 19.26 -8.46 -0.93
C GLN A 79 18.06 -7.52 -0.83
N PHE A 80 17.32 -7.57 0.28
CA PHE A 80 16.20 -6.67 0.54
C PHE A 80 16.67 -5.22 0.65
N VAL A 81 17.78 -4.96 1.35
CA VAL A 81 18.37 -3.62 1.44
C VAL A 81 18.79 -3.11 0.06
N LEU A 82 19.45 -3.94 -0.76
CA LEU A 82 19.80 -3.59 -2.13
C LEU A 82 18.54 -3.31 -2.98
N TRP A 83 17.48 -4.11 -2.79
CA TRP A 83 16.20 -3.90 -3.46
C TRP A 83 15.58 -2.56 -3.07
N VAL A 84 15.53 -2.23 -1.77
CA VAL A 84 15.03 -0.95 -1.24
C VAL A 84 15.81 0.22 -1.84
N GLN A 85 17.14 0.14 -1.87
CA GLN A 85 17.99 1.18 -2.44
C GLN A 85 17.73 1.37 -3.94
N ALA A 86 17.61 0.27 -4.69
CA ALA A 86 17.31 0.32 -6.12
C ALA A 86 15.91 0.89 -6.41
N ARG A 87 14.93 0.67 -5.51
CA ARG A 87 13.54 1.15 -5.66
C ARG A 87 13.26 2.40 -4.83
N ARG A 88 14.30 3.11 -4.35
CA ARG A 88 14.15 4.28 -3.47
C ARG A 88 13.21 5.36 -4.00
N LEU A 89 13.19 5.59 -5.32
CA LEU A 89 12.30 6.59 -5.94
C LEU A 89 10.83 6.17 -5.91
N VAL A 90 10.55 4.87 -6.05
CA VAL A 90 9.19 4.33 -5.93
C VAL A 90 8.72 4.44 -4.47
N LEU A 91 9.60 4.09 -3.52
CA LEU A 91 9.31 4.26 -2.09
C LEU A 91 9.11 5.72 -1.71
N PHE A 92 9.91 6.62 -2.28
CA PHE A 92 9.77 8.07 -2.12
C PHE A 92 8.42 8.57 -2.65
N LEU A 93 7.99 8.11 -3.84
CA LEU A 93 6.66 8.44 -4.38
C LEU A 93 5.54 8.03 -3.41
N PHE A 94 5.58 6.80 -2.89
CA PHE A 94 4.57 6.35 -1.91
C PHE A 94 4.61 7.17 -0.63
N LEU A 95 5.79 7.52 -0.13
CA LEU A 95 5.93 8.41 1.02
C LEU A 95 5.32 9.79 0.77
N CYS A 96 5.62 10.40 -0.38
CA CYS A 96 5.02 11.66 -0.79
C CYS A 96 3.49 11.57 -0.91
N LEU A 97 2.97 10.46 -1.42
CA LEU A 97 1.53 10.22 -1.53
C LEU A 97 0.87 10.13 -0.14
N ILE A 98 1.47 9.40 0.80
CA ILE A 98 0.99 9.30 2.18
C ILE A 98 0.94 10.69 2.82
N VAL A 99 2.01 11.47 2.70
CA VAL A 99 2.09 12.83 3.24
C VAL A 99 1.04 13.74 2.58
N TYR A 100 0.86 13.64 1.26
CA TYR A 100 -0.16 14.39 0.51
C TYR A 100 -1.58 14.11 1.03
N VAL A 101 -1.95 12.84 1.15
CA VAL A 101 -3.29 12.44 1.64
C VAL A 101 -3.49 12.87 3.08
N ALA A 102 -2.47 12.72 3.94
CA ALA A 102 -2.55 13.10 5.34
C ALA A 102 -2.64 14.63 5.56
N ALA A 103 -1.97 15.43 4.72
CA ALA A 103 -1.96 16.88 4.82
C ALA A 103 -3.21 17.55 4.21
N MET A 104 -3.87 16.89 3.25
CA MET A 104 -5.02 17.44 2.52
C MET A 104 -6.16 17.96 3.41
N PRO A 105 -6.59 17.28 4.50
CA PRO A 105 -7.66 17.78 5.37
C PRO A 105 -7.30 19.04 6.15
N VAL A 106 -6.00 19.31 6.35
CA VAL A 106 -5.49 20.43 7.16
C VAL A 106 -5.13 21.61 6.27
N VAL A 107 -4.35 21.37 5.23
CA VAL A 107 -3.76 22.42 4.39
C VAL A 107 -4.65 22.77 3.18
N GLY A 108 -5.52 21.86 2.77
CA GLY A 108 -6.39 22.02 1.61
C GLY A 108 -5.76 21.59 0.29
N TYR A 109 -6.60 21.26 -0.67
CA TYR A 109 -6.23 20.66 -1.95
C TYR A 109 -5.20 21.47 -2.77
N PRO A 110 -5.38 22.77 -3.07
CA PRO A 110 -4.51 23.45 -4.03
C PRO A 110 -3.07 23.53 -3.53
N ILE A 111 -2.85 23.91 -2.27
CA ILE A 111 -1.51 24.03 -1.69
C ILE A 111 -0.85 22.64 -1.55
N THR A 112 -1.58 21.67 -1.01
CA THR A 112 -1.06 20.30 -0.81
C THR A 112 -0.68 19.66 -2.14
N THR A 113 -1.52 19.81 -3.17
CA THR A 113 -1.28 19.28 -4.52
C THR A 113 -0.10 19.99 -5.19
N LEU A 114 0.02 21.31 -5.03
CA LEU A 114 1.14 22.07 -5.57
C LEU A 114 2.47 21.55 -5.02
N VAL A 115 2.59 21.46 -3.69
CA VAL A 115 3.81 21.00 -3.02
C VAL A 115 4.12 19.56 -3.41
N PHE A 116 3.11 18.68 -3.40
CA PHE A 116 3.27 17.29 -3.81
C PHE A 116 3.79 17.16 -5.25
N LEU A 117 3.17 17.86 -6.21
CA LEU A 117 3.57 17.81 -7.61
C LEU A 117 4.95 18.44 -7.84
N LEU A 118 5.26 19.57 -7.19
CA LEU A 118 6.59 20.18 -7.29
C LEU A 118 7.68 19.24 -6.76
N VAL A 119 7.51 18.70 -5.56
CA VAL A 119 8.48 17.76 -4.96
C VAL A 119 8.65 16.54 -5.85
N LEU A 120 7.55 15.96 -6.33
CA LEU A 120 7.60 14.74 -7.13
C LEU A 120 8.23 14.99 -8.51
N LEU A 121 7.74 15.98 -9.25
CA LEU A 121 8.20 16.28 -10.60
C LEU A 121 9.66 16.74 -10.60
N LEU A 122 10.10 17.54 -9.63
CA LEU A 122 11.52 17.96 -9.54
C LEU A 122 12.45 16.83 -9.09
N THR A 123 11.93 15.84 -8.35
CA THR A 123 12.72 14.68 -7.92
C THR A 123 12.83 13.64 -9.04
N LEU A 124 11.77 13.42 -9.82
CA LEU A 124 11.71 12.39 -10.87
C LEU A 124 12.13 12.88 -12.25
N SER A 125 11.94 14.16 -12.58
CA SER A 125 12.26 14.69 -13.91
C SER A 125 13.77 14.92 -14.09
N PRO A 126 14.27 14.88 -15.35
CA PRO A 126 15.62 15.30 -15.66
C PRO A 126 15.92 16.70 -15.13
N ARG A 127 17.15 16.95 -14.67
CA ARG A 127 17.58 18.25 -14.14
C ARG A 127 17.95 19.26 -15.24
N THR A 128 17.16 19.29 -16.31
CA THR A 128 17.30 20.29 -17.38
C THR A 128 16.42 21.51 -17.07
N LYS A 129 16.84 22.70 -17.51
CA LYS A 129 16.09 23.95 -17.27
C LYS A 129 14.65 23.88 -17.82
N THR A 130 14.49 23.23 -18.97
CA THR A 130 13.18 23.02 -19.61
C THR A 130 12.30 22.10 -18.78
N ALA A 131 12.81 20.95 -18.34
CA ALA A 131 12.04 19.99 -17.52
C ALA A 131 11.62 20.58 -16.17
N VAL A 132 12.50 21.37 -15.54
CA VAL A 132 12.17 22.12 -14.31
C VAL A 132 11.07 23.14 -14.56
N ALA A 133 11.17 23.94 -15.62
CA ALA A 133 10.12 24.91 -15.97
C ALA A 133 8.77 24.22 -16.24
N LEU A 134 8.78 23.13 -17.01
CA LEU A 134 7.60 22.30 -17.26
C LEU A 134 7.00 21.74 -15.97
N SER A 135 7.85 21.28 -15.03
CA SER A 135 7.40 20.75 -13.74
C SER A 135 6.66 21.81 -12.91
N VAL A 136 7.18 23.04 -12.89
CA VAL A 136 6.53 24.16 -12.18
C VAL A 136 5.20 24.52 -12.83
N VAL A 137 5.17 24.64 -14.16
CA VAL A 137 3.94 24.96 -14.91
C VAL A 137 2.88 23.88 -14.68
N LEU A 138 3.25 22.59 -14.82
CA LEU A 138 2.34 21.48 -14.58
C LEU A 138 1.82 21.48 -13.14
N ALA A 139 2.69 21.69 -12.15
CA ALA A 139 2.27 21.75 -10.76
C ALA A 139 1.26 22.87 -10.51
N LEU A 140 1.47 24.07 -11.06
CA LEU A 140 0.52 25.18 -10.95
C LEU A 140 -0.82 24.89 -11.64
N VAL A 141 -0.77 24.37 -12.86
CA VAL A 141 -1.98 24.05 -13.65
C VAL A 141 -2.79 22.95 -12.97
N PHE A 142 -2.17 21.86 -12.54
CA PHE A 142 -2.88 20.74 -11.93
C PHE A 142 -3.31 21.00 -10.48
N SER A 143 -2.67 21.92 -9.76
CA SER A 143 -3.14 22.31 -8.43
C SER A 143 -4.27 23.34 -8.50
N TYR A 144 -3.99 24.54 -9.00
CA TYR A 144 -4.96 25.64 -9.01
C TYR A 144 -5.95 25.53 -10.16
N GLY A 145 -5.53 25.05 -11.32
CA GLY A 145 -6.42 24.90 -12.47
C GLY A 145 -7.50 23.84 -12.25
N LEU A 146 -7.15 22.68 -11.67
CA LEU A 146 -8.16 21.70 -11.26
C LEU A 146 -9.05 22.23 -10.14
N ASN A 147 -8.49 22.91 -9.14
CA ASN A 147 -9.30 23.50 -8.08
C ASN A 147 -10.33 24.49 -8.64
N TRP A 148 -9.92 25.35 -9.58
CA TRP A 148 -10.80 26.29 -10.26
C TRP A 148 -11.86 25.57 -11.11
N LEU A 149 -11.46 24.58 -11.90
CA LEU A 149 -12.38 23.80 -12.74
C LEU A 149 -13.49 23.15 -11.91
N PHE A 150 -13.12 22.50 -10.79
CA PHE A 150 -14.09 21.86 -9.92
C PHE A 150 -14.99 22.86 -9.21
N ALA A 151 -14.43 23.97 -8.72
CA ALA A 151 -15.20 24.99 -8.02
C ALA A 151 -16.20 25.72 -8.95
N GLU A 152 -15.76 26.14 -10.14
CA GLU A 152 -16.53 27.01 -11.01
C GLU A 152 -17.39 26.24 -12.03
N VAL A 153 -16.84 25.19 -12.63
CA VAL A 153 -17.53 24.44 -13.69
C VAL A 153 -18.40 23.34 -13.10
N PHE A 154 -17.89 22.61 -12.10
CA PHE A 154 -18.62 21.50 -11.49
C PHE A 154 -19.39 21.89 -10.22
N ASN A 155 -19.21 23.09 -9.68
CA ASN A 155 -19.77 23.51 -8.39
C ASN A 155 -19.47 22.51 -7.25
N VAL A 156 -18.32 21.82 -7.33
CA VAL A 156 -17.84 20.86 -6.32
C VAL A 156 -16.62 21.45 -5.64
N PHE A 157 -16.72 21.72 -4.34
CA PHE A 157 -15.60 22.25 -3.58
C PHE A 157 -14.67 21.13 -3.11
N LEU A 158 -13.41 21.21 -3.52
CA LEU A 158 -12.34 20.39 -2.98
C LEU A 158 -12.00 20.83 -1.55
N PRO A 159 -11.36 19.97 -0.73
CA PRO A 159 -11.01 20.30 0.64
C PRO A 159 -10.26 21.64 0.74
N ARG A 160 -10.79 22.60 1.50
CA ARG A 160 -10.20 23.94 1.64
C ARG A 160 -9.16 24.04 2.76
N GLY A 161 -8.93 22.93 3.47
CA GLY A 161 -8.20 22.93 4.74
C GLY A 161 -9.12 23.28 5.90
N ARG A 162 -8.63 23.07 7.13
CA ARG A 162 -9.31 23.47 8.36
C ARG A 162 -8.68 24.74 8.90
#